data_AF-A0A849DAX6-F1
#
_entry.id   AF-A0A849DAX6-F1
#
_cell.length_a   1.000
_cell.length_b   1.000
_cell.length_c   1.000
_cell.angle_alpha   90.00
_cell.angle_beta   90.00
_cell.angle_gamma   90.00
#
_symmetry.space_group_name_H-M   'P 1'
#
loop_
_entity.id
_entity.type
_entity.pdbx_description
1 polymer ?
#
loop_
_entity_poly.entity_id
_entity_poly.type
_entity_poly.pdbx_seq_one_letter_code
_entity_poly.pdbx_strand_id
1 'polypeptide(L)'
;LHFLQGDFQPGVFTEDDLDRFAQLDDIDILAAVKTWQNHNDLVLSRLCQMLLKRRLLKIKIKANPISQGLLQKYRDQVSKLFNISREDAGYFVISGAIQNRAYDHEAQNINILRKNGEVLDVAEASDHLNLVAHAKTVEKFYICYPRECVT
;
A
#
# COMPACT_ATOMS: atom_id res chain seq x y z
N LEU A 1 17.46 11.76 10.88
CA LEU A 1 16.52 11.93 9.75
C LEU A 1 15.42 12.86 10.24
N HIS A 2 15.41 14.09 9.74
CA HIS A 2 14.51 15.19 10.15
C HIS A 2 13.05 14.75 10.22
N PHE A 3 12.57 14.08 9.16
CA PHE A 3 11.20 13.63 9.02
C PHE A 3 10.77 12.47 9.93
N LEU A 4 11.70 11.90 10.71
CA LEU A 4 11.41 10.80 11.63
C LEU A 4 11.42 11.23 13.09
N GLN A 5 11.72 12.50 13.35
CA GLN A 5 11.88 13.04 14.70
C GLN A 5 10.80 14.07 15.05
N GLY A 6 10.05 14.57 14.06
CA GLY A 6 9.00 15.57 14.23
C GLY A 6 7.61 15.05 13.87
N ASP A 7 6.59 15.64 14.48
CA ASP A 7 5.20 15.48 14.07
C ASP A 7 4.86 16.52 13.00
N PHE A 8 4.73 16.07 11.75
CA PHE A 8 4.38 16.95 10.63
C PHE A 8 2.87 16.93 10.41
N GLN A 9 2.23 18.08 10.58
CA GLN A 9 0.79 18.27 10.31
C GLN A 9 0.58 19.02 8.99
N PRO A 10 -0.51 18.72 8.25
CA PRO A 10 -0.86 19.46 7.04
C PRO A 10 -0.92 20.98 7.31
N GLY A 11 -0.26 21.77 6.47
CA GLY A 11 -0.20 23.24 6.59
C GLY A 11 0.90 23.79 7.50
N VAL A 12 1.75 22.93 8.09
CA VAL A 12 2.85 23.35 8.98
C VAL A 12 4.24 23.21 8.32
N PHE A 13 4.30 22.82 7.05
CA PHE A 13 5.55 22.68 6.32
C PHE A 13 6.18 24.04 6.01
N THR A 14 7.44 24.18 6.38
CA THR A 14 8.28 25.35 6.10
C THR A 14 9.04 25.18 4.78
N GLU A 15 9.64 26.26 4.27
CA GLU A 15 10.56 26.17 3.12
C GLU A 15 11.75 25.24 3.40
N ASP A 16 12.29 25.24 4.64
CA ASP A 16 13.37 24.32 5.04
C ASP A 16 12.92 22.85 5.00
N ASP A 17 11.66 22.56 5.33
CA ASP A 17 11.11 21.21 5.19
C ASP A 17 11.03 20.79 3.72
N LEU A 18 10.66 21.70 2.83
CA LEU A 18 10.64 21.41 1.38
C LEU A 18 12.04 21.16 0.84
N ASP A 19 13.02 21.98 1.22
CA ASP A 19 14.41 21.83 0.80
C ASP A 19 15.02 20.52 1.29
N ARG A 20 14.73 20.12 2.55
CA ARG A 20 15.15 18.82 3.09
C ARG A 20 14.46 17.66 2.40
N PHE A 21 13.17 17.79 2.08
CA PHE A 21 12.44 16.75 1.38
C PHE A 21 12.98 16.55 -0.04
N ALA A 22 13.32 17.63 -0.74
CA ALA A 22 13.90 17.58 -2.08
C ALA A 22 15.27 16.89 -2.13
N GLN A 23 15.97 16.78 -0.99
CA GLN A 23 17.23 16.05 -0.87
C GLN A 23 17.06 14.57 -0.54
N LEU A 24 15.86 14.13 -0.13
CA LEU A 24 15.63 12.73 0.21
C LEU A 24 15.56 11.86 -1.03
N ASP A 25 16.28 10.73 -1.00
CA ASP A 25 16.21 9.72 -2.04
C ASP A 25 16.20 8.28 -1.48
N ASP A 26 16.21 7.29 -2.39
CA ASP A 26 16.21 5.87 -2.04
C ASP A 26 17.46 5.45 -1.25
N ILE A 27 18.59 6.17 -1.39
CA ILE A 27 19.83 5.90 -0.67
C ILE A 27 19.64 6.23 0.81
N ASP A 28 19.01 7.35 1.14
CA ASP A 28 18.70 7.72 2.54
C ASP A 28 17.82 6.67 3.22
N ILE A 29 16.76 6.24 2.54
CA ILE A 29 15.85 5.21 3.04
C ILE A 29 16.59 3.88 3.25
N LEU A 30 17.39 3.46 2.26
CA LEU A 30 18.17 2.23 2.37
C LEU A 30 19.26 2.31 3.44
N ALA A 31 19.90 3.46 3.63
CA ALA A 31 20.89 3.68 4.69
C ALA A 31 20.23 3.57 6.07
N ALA A 32 19.04 4.15 6.23
CA ALA A 32 18.25 4.04 7.45
C ALA A 32 17.86 2.57 7.75
N VAL A 33 17.31 1.87 6.76
CA VAL A 33 16.95 0.44 6.86
C VAL A 33 18.17 -0.42 7.23
N LYS A 34 19.32 -0.20 6.59
CA LYS A 34 20.58 -0.91 6.90
C LYS A 34 21.06 -0.64 8.33
N THR A 35 20.84 0.57 8.84
CA THR A 35 21.20 0.93 10.21
C THR A 35 20.25 0.28 11.21
N TRP A 36 18.94 0.40 10.98
CA TRP A 36 17.91 -0.05 11.90
C TRP A 36 17.73 -1.56 11.97
N GLN A 37 18.28 -2.33 11.03
CA GLN A 37 18.26 -3.80 11.09
C GLN A 37 18.86 -4.36 12.41
N ASN A 38 19.68 -3.58 13.10
CA ASN A 38 20.31 -3.91 14.39
C ASN A 38 19.76 -3.08 15.57
N HIS A 39 18.63 -2.39 15.40
CA HIS A 39 18.02 -1.59 16.45
C HIS A 39 17.43 -2.48 17.57
N ASN A 40 17.38 -1.98 18.80
CA ASN A 40 16.86 -2.73 19.95
C ASN A 40 15.34 -2.98 19.86
N ASP A 41 14.63 -2.11 19.14
CA ASP A 41 13.21 -2.31 18.84
C ASP A 41 13.01 -3.54 17.93
N LEU A 42 12.28 -4.54 18.42
CA LEU A 42 12.10 -5.81 17.73
C LEU A 42 11.22 -5.70 16.49
N VAL A 43 10.28 -4.77 16.46
CA VAL A 43 9.40 -4.56 15.31
C VAL A 43 10.20 -3.94 14.18
N LEU A 44 10.84 -2.80 14.46
CA LEU A 44 11.62 -2.02 13.50
C LEU A 44 12.78 -2.85 12.93
N SER A 45 13.60 -3.45 13.80
CA SER A 45 14.75 -4.24 13.37
C SER A 45 14.34 -5.43 12.51
N ARG A 46 13.26 -6.13 12.87
CA ARG A 46 12.76 -7.28 12.12
C ARG A 46 12.19 -6.87 10.77
N LEU A 47 11.38 -5.81 10.69
CA LEU A 47 10.88 -5.28 9.42
C LEU A 47 12.04 -4.89 8.49
N CYS A 48 13.05 -4.21 9.02
CA CYS A 48 14.25 -3.85 8.25
C CYS A 48 15.02 -5.09 7.77
N GLN A 49 15.24 -6.08 8.63
CA GLN A 49 15.88 -7.35 8.26
C GLN A 49 15.06 -8.11 7.20
N MET A 50 13.73 -8.11 7.30
CA MET A 50 12.84 -8.73 6.33
C MET A 50 12.97 -8.08 4.96
N LEU A 51 13.01 -6.73 4.91
CA LEU A 51 13.18 -5.99 3.67
C LEU A 51 14.54 -6.28 3.03
N LEU A 52 15.64 -6.17 3.79
CA LEU A 52 17.01 -6.40 3.29
C LEU A 52 17.25 -7.85 2.84
N LYS A 53 16.69 -8.83 3.55
CA LYS A 53 16.82 -10.26 3.22
C LYS A 53 15.74 -10.75 2.25
N ARG A 54 14.91 -9.85 1.72
CA ARG A 54 13.77 -10.14 0.82
C ARG A 54 12.81 -11.20 1.37
N ARG A 55 12.64 -11.24 2.70
CA ARG A 55 11.67 -12.10 3.41
C ARG A 55 10.34 -11.35 3.58
N LEU A 56 9.68 -11.11 2.45
CA LEU A 56 8.45 -10.30 2.39
C LEU A 56 7.24 -11.04 2.96
N LEU A 57 6.28 -10.28 3.49
CA LEU A 57 4.98 -10.80 3.92
C LEU A 57 4.28 -11.53 2.77
N LYS A 58 3.59 -12.62 3.10
CA LYS A 58 2.73 -13.34 2.16
C LYS A 58 1.42 -12.58 2.01
N ILE A 59 1.05 -12.29 0.77
CA ILE A 59 -0.25 -11.71 0.44
C ILE A 59 -1.24 -12.81 0.04
N LYS A 60 -2.48 -12.70 0.53
CA LYS A 60 -3.64 -13.45 0.04
C LYS A 60 -4.73 -12.47 -0.36
N ILE A 61 -5.23 -12.61 -1.58
CA ILE A 61 -6.33 -11.81 -2.13
C ILE A 61 -7.63 -12.62 -2.05
N LYS A 62 -8.72 -11.97 -1.66
CA LYS A 62 -10.06 -12.54 -1.50
C LYS A 62 -11.10 -11.64 -2.16
N ALA A 63 -12.21 -12.26 -2.56
CA ALA A 63 -13.38 -11.53 -3.07
C ALA A 63 -14.18 -10.83 -1.95
N ASN A 64 -14.11 -11.35 -0.72
CA ASN A 64 -14.86 -10.84 0.43
C ASN A 64 -13.95 -10.21 1.49
N PRO A 65 -14.46 -9.26 2.30
CA PRO A 65 -13.71 -8.65 3.41
C PRO A 65 -13.02 -9.66 4.32
N ILE A 66 -11.85 -9.28 4.82
CA ILE A 66 -11.13 -10.08 5.82
C ILE A 66 -11.86 -9.96 7.16
N SER A 67 -12.30 -11.08 7.72
CA SER A 67 -12.99 -11.07 9.01
C SER A 67 -12.04 -10.69 10.14
N GLN A 68 -12.56 -9.96 11.14
CA GLN A 68 -11.81 -9.59 12.33
C GLN A 68 -11.25 -10.82 13.07
N GLY A 69 -12.04 -11.89 13.18
CA GLY A 69 -11.57 -13.14 13.79
C GLY A 69 -10.36 -13.76 13.09
N LEU A 70 -10.31 -13.70 11.75
CA LEU A 70 -9.15 -14.18 11.00
C LEU A 70 -7.92 -13.28 11.20
N LEU A 71 -8.12 -11.95 11.18
CA LEU A 71 -7.04 -10.99 11.42
C LEU A 71 -6.41 -11.18 12.80
N GLN A 72 -7.25 -11.33 13.82
CA GLN A 72 -6.83 -11.55 15.20
C GLN A 72 -6.12 -12.88 15.38
N LYS A 73 -6.62 -13.96 14.75
CA LYS A 73 -5.92 -15.25 14.75
C LYS A 73 -4.48 -15.12 14.23
N TYR A 74 -4.27 -14.41 13.13
CA TYR A 74 -2.93 -14.21 12.57
C TYR A 74 -2.05 -13.34 13.48
N ARG A 75 -2.60 -12.30 14.11
CA ARG A 75 -1.86 -11.47 15.08
C ARG A 75 -1.41 -12.30 16.28
N ASP A 76 -2.27 -13.18 16.80
CA ASP A 76 -1.93 -14.06 17.91
C ASP A 76 -0.83 -15.06 17.53
N GLN A 77 -0.86 -15.59 16.30
CA GLN A 77 0.19 -16.46 15.78
C GLN A 77 1.53 -15.73 15.62
N VAL A 78 1.52 -14.50 15.10
CA VAL A 78 2.73 -13.69 14.93
C VAL A 78 3.30 -13.24 16.28
N SER A 79 2.44 -12.81 17.21
CA SER A 79 2.84 -12.44 18.57
C SER A 79 3.60 -13.58 19.25
N LYS A 80 3.11 -14.82 19.15
CA LYS A 80 3.80 -16.01 19.65
C LYS A 80 5.08 -16.33 18.89
N LEU A 81 5.05 -16.26 17.56
CA LEU A 81 6.20 -16.59 16.70
C LEU A 81 7.39 -15.65 16.94
N PHE A 82 7.12 -14.36 17.10
CA PHE A 82 8.15 -13.33 17.24
C PHE A 82 8.39 -12.90 18.68
N ASN A 83 7.61 -13.43 19.64
CA ASN A 83 7.65 -13.06 21.05
C ASN A 83 7.50 -11.54 21.26
N ILE A 84 6.47 -10.97 20.64
CA ILE A 84 6.13 -9.54 20.70
C ILE A 84 4.69 -9.36 21.20
N SER A 85 4.32 -8.15 21.59
CA SER A 85 2.95 -7.86 21.99
C SER A 85 1.98 -8.09 20.83
N ARG A 86 0.70 -8.24 21.16
CA ARG A 86 -0.35 -8.39 20.15
C ARG A 86 -0.53 -7.11 19.32
N GLU A 87 -0.29 -5.96 19.93
CA GLU A 87 -0.29 -4.66 19.28
C GLU A 87 0.84 -4.59 18.24
N ASP A 88 2.05 -4.97 18.64
CA ASP A 88 3.21 -5.03 17.76
C ASP A 88 3.06 -6.03 16.61
N ALA A 89 2.37 -7.14 16.85
CA ALA A 89 2.00 -8.08 15.79
C ALA A 89 1.13 -7.43 14.70
N GLY A 90 0.45 -6.32 15.00
CA GLY A 90 -0.29 -5.49 14.06
C GLY A 90 0.57 -4.93 12.92
N TYR A 91 1.86 -4.65 13.15
CA TYR A 91 2.78 -4.17 12.11
C TYR A 91 3.12 -5.25 11.07
N PHE A 92 2.91 -6.53 11.40
CA PHE A 92 3.20 -7.66 10.52
C PHE A 92 1.96 -8.27 9.88
N VAL A 93 0.76 -7.98 10.42
CA VAL A 93 -0.52 -8.49 9.92
C VAL A 93 -1.40 -7.34 9.45
N ILE A 94 -1.38 -7.12 8.15
CA ILE A 94 -2.03 -5.99 7.48
C ILE A 94 -3.19 -6.49 6.64
N SER A 95 -4.31 -5.77 6.61
CA SER A 95 -5.42 -6.05 5.70
C SER A 95 -5.97 -4.76 5.11
N GLY A 96 -6.51 -4.84 3.90
CA GLY A 96 -7.13 -3.70 3.24
C GLY A 96 -7.96 -4.11 2.04
N ALA A 97 -8.52 -3.11 1.37
CA ALA A 97 -9.20 -3.25 0.08
C ALA A 97 -8.31 -2.72 -1.03
N ILE A 98 -8.36 -3.37 -2.18
CA ILE A 98 -7.79 -2.94 -3.45
C ILE A 98 -8.98 -2.69 -4.35
N GLN A 99 -9.14 -1.44 -4.77
CA GLN A 99 -10.14 -1.07 -5.75
C GLN A 99 -9.41 -0.78 -7.07
N ASN A 100 -9.85 -1.42 -8.14
CA ASN A 100 -9.41 -1.07 -9.48
C ASN A 100 -10.61 -0.53 -10.26
N ARG A 101 -10.53 0.74 -10.65
CA ARG A 101 -11.45 1.41 -11.57
C ARG A 101 -10.64 1.74 -12.82
N ALA A 102 -10.83 0.96 -13.88
CA ALA A 102 -10.02 1.10 -15.08
C ALA A 102 -10.47 2.27 -15.98
N TYR A 103 -11.72 2.72 -15.85
CA TYR A 103 -12.24 3.92 -16.52
C TYR A 103 -13.29 4.61 -15.64
N ASP A 104 -13.20 5.93 -15.53
CA ASP A 104 -14.14 6.76 -14.78
C ASP A 104 -14.78 7.79 -15.71
N HIS A 105 -16.02 7.52 -16.13
CA HIS A 105 -16.78 8.38 -17.03
C HIS A 105 -17.25 9.69 -16.37
N GLU A 106 -17.09 9.87 -15.05
CA GLU A 106 -17.45 11.13 -14.38
C GLU A 106 -16.27 12.08 -14.19
N ALA A 107 -15.03 11.59 -14.29
CA ALA A 107 -13.83 12.37 -13.96
C ALA A 107 -12.71 12.29 -15.01
N GLN A 108 -12.68 11.29 -15.90
CA GLN A 108 -11.54 11.00 -16.79
C GLN A 108 -11.99 10.59 -18.21
N ASN A 109 -12.90 11.35 -18.78
CA ASN A 109 -13.41 11.11 -20.13
C ASN A 109 -12.32 11.32 -21.18
N ILE A 110 -12.23 10.38 -22.12
CA ILE A 110 -11.41 10.54 -23.33
C ILE A 110 -12.35 10.87 -24.48
N ASN A 111 -12.28 12.11 -24.97
CA ASN A 111 -13.10 12.59 -26.06
C ASN A 111 -12.41 12.40 -27.42
N ILE A 112 -13.17 11.95 -28.42
CA ILE A 112 -12.73 11.76 -29.80
C ILE A 112 -13.38 12.80 -30.70
N LEU A 113 -12.55 13.63 -31.35
CA LEU A 113 -12.99 14.55 -32.41
C LEU A 113 -13.06 13.80 -33.75
N ARG A 114 -14.26 13.72 -34.31
CA ARG A 114 -14.52 13.11 -35.62
C ARG A 114 -14.27 14.12 -36.75
N LYS A 115 -14.09 13.60 -37.97
CA LYS A 115 -13.84 14.42 -39.18
C LYS A 115 -14.99 15.38 -39.53
N ASN A 116 -16.21 15.08 -39.07
CA ASN A 116 -17.39 15.93 -39.22
C ASN A 116 -17.44 17.08 -38.17
N GLY A 117 -16.45 17.18 -37.28
CA GLY A 117 -16.38 18.19 -36.21
C GLY A 117 -17.12 17.79 -34.92
N GLU A 118 -17.76 16.62 -34.90
CA GLU A 118 -18.46 16.10 -33.71
C GLU A 118 -17.46 15.54 -32.69
N VAL A 119 -17.70 15.80 -31.41
CA VAL A 119 -16.91 15.27 -30.29
C VAL A 119 -17.76 14.26 -29.53
N LEU A 120 -17.25 13.04 -29.38
CA LEU A 120 -17.93 11.94 -28.68
C LEU A 120 -16.99 11.28 -27.67
N ASP A 121 -17.54 10.73 -26.59
CA ASP A 121 -16.75 9.94 -25.64
C ASP A 121 -16.25 8.65 -26.31
N VAL A 122 -15.03 8.21 -25.98
CA VAL A 122 -14.45 6.97 -26.50
C VAL A 122 -15.31 5.74 -26.20
N ALA A 123 -16.05 5.75 -25.09
CA ALA A 123 -16.97 4.68 -24.72
C ALA A 123 -18.21 4.63 -25.63
N GLU A 124 -18.60 5.76 -26.22
CA GLU A 124 -19.70 5.85 -27.19
C GLU A 124 -19.21 5.65 -28.63
N ALA A 125 -17.96 5.98 -28.91
CA ALA A 125 -17.41 5.99 -30.26
C ALA A 125 -16.84 4.65 -30.75
N SER A 126 -16.68 3.63 -29.88
CA SER A 126 -16.00 2.39 -30.24
C SER A 126 -16.78 1.11 -29.88
N ASP A 127 -17.11 0.32 -30.90
CA ASP A 127 -17.76 -1.00 -30.73
C ASP A 127 -16.83 -2.08 -30.15
N HIS A 128 -15.51 -1.91 -30.27
CA HIS A 128 -14.50 -2.89 -29.81
C HIS A 128 -14.04 -2.66 -28.37
N LEU A 129 -14.14 -1.43 -27.89
CA LEU A 129 -13.73 -1.03 -26.55
C LEU A 129 -14.93 -1.19 -25.62
N ASN A 130 -15.06 -2.36 -25.01
CA ASN A 130 -16.06 -2.67 -23.99
C ASN A 130 -15.75 -1.91 -22.66
N LEU A 131 -15.49 -0.60 -22.75
CA LEU A 131 -15.08 0.28 -21.65
C LEU A 131 -16.15 0.33 -20.55
N VAL A 132 -17.42 0.12 -20.91
CA VAL A 132 -18.53 -0.05 -19.97
C VAL A 132 -18.30 -1.27 -19.04
N ALA A 133 -17.74 -2.36 -19.54
CA ALA A 133 -17.41 -3.55 -18.73
C ALA A 133 -16.16 -3.32 -17.84
N HIS A 134 -15.24 -2.46 -18.26
CA HIS A 134 -14.05 -2.06 -17.51
C HIS A 134 -14.30 -0.92 -16.51
N ALA A 135 -15.42 -0.21 -16.63
CA ALA A 135 -15.85 0.83 -15.69
C ALA A 135 -16.37 0.27 -14.36
N LYS A 136 -16.68 -1.04 -14.28
CA LYS A 136 -17.15 -1.66 -13.04
C LYS A 136 -15.99 -1.77 -12.05
N THR A 137 -16.07 -1.02 -10.95
CA THR A 137 -15.10 -1.09 -9.86
C THR A 137 -14.98 -2.53 -9.36
N VAL A 138 -13.80 -3.12 -9.54
CA VAL A 138 -13.49 -4.43 -8.97
C VAL A 138 -12.84 -4.18 -7.61
N GLU A 139 -13.58 -4.46 -6.54
CA GLU A 139 -13.05 -4.48 -5.20
C GLU A 139 -12.56 -5.88 -4.83
N LYS A 140 -11.33 -5.95 -4.33
CA LYS A 140 -10.72 -7.16 -3.77
C LYS A 140 -10.17 -6.83 -2.41
N PHE A 141 -10.17 -7.80 -1.50
CA PHE A 141 -9.64 -7.62 -0.16
C PHE A 141 -8.34 -8.41 -0.02
N TYR A 142 -7.36 -7.87 0.70
CA TYR A 142 -6.11 -8.57 0.93
C TYR A 142 -5.81 -8.70 2.42
N ILE A 143 -5.04 -9.73 2.74
CA ILE A 143 -4.34 -9.87 4.01
C ILE A 143 -2.87 -10.20 3.74
N CYS A 144 -1.97 -9.50 4.42
CA CYS A 144 -0.53 -9.69 4.42
C CYS A 144 -0.09 -10.20 5.79
N TYR A 145 0.75 -11.23 5.83
CA TYR A 145 1.23 -11.84 7.07
C TYR A 145 2.56 -12.61 6.87
N PRO A 146 3.38 -12.84 7.91
CA PRO A 146 4.61 -13.64 7.80
C PRO A 146 4.31 -15.09 7.39
N ARG A 147 5.07 -15.66 6.44
CA ARG A 147 4.77 -17.00 5.88
C ARG A 147 4.71 -18.08 6.97
N GLU A 148 5.56 -17.94 7.97
CA GLU A 148 5.81 -18.87 9.06
C GLU A 148 4.67 -18.92 10.08
N CYS A 149 3.78 -17.92 10.13
CA CYS A 149 2.66 -17.92 11.08
C CYS A 149 1.52 -18.88 10.68
N VAL A 150 1.56 -19.39 9.45
CA VAL A 150 0.54 -20.30 8.89
C VAL A 150 1.21 -21.59 8.50
N THR A 151 1.51 -22.41 9.51
CA THR A 151 1.96 -23.79 9.35
C THR A 151 0.91 -24.72 9.92
#